data_AF-A0AAP0KGJ0-F1
#
_entry.id   AF-A0AAP0KGJ0-F1
#
_cell.length_a   1.000
_cell.length_b   1.000
_cell.length_c   1.000
_cell.angle_alpha   90.00
_cell.angle_beta   90.00
_cell.angle_gamma   90.00
#
_symmetry.space_group_name_H-M   'P 1'
#
loop_
_entity.id
_entity.type
_entity.pdbx_description
1 polymer ?
#
loop_
_entity_poly.entity_id
_entity_poly.type
_entity_poly.pdbx_seq_one_letter_code
_entity_poly.pdbx_strand_id
1 'polypeptide(L)'
;MTDQSWSSSSRSRTRLGDPRLGRRLLGILDVSSVFEDIAFSCALNMACEILQLELGNMNLRLFGSPESFMDKQAHESDRLRQVIEKEMLKVEVWGFTLKGIAYSSTTTIFTNQGIDGFLECLAVNFDQYGKIEVYAPKDASYMKILQSAIRNDRFKSPETPKPLLIVTPRHESQVQATVNCSRKHGMQIRVRSGGHDFEGLSYTSPLLVPFVMIDLANLRAIDVDIEDNSAWVQAGATIGELYYRIAMESPIHGFPAGFVTSIGVGGHFSVGGYGAMMRKYGLAADNVVDARLVNVNGEILYRDTMGEDLFWAIRGGGASSFGVILAFKIKLVQVPPVLTVSKLTIKQGALEIIQRWQHIAIYEVPKELFIQVQISRTKFRRNLQAELQIMFLGPSEELMHIMEEKFPQLRIKKNDCMEMSWIESVLLFAEFPKTAPLDVLLNRTTERDIALKVKSDFVTTPLSKREFRKIFNKFLEEKQFVAVLSPWGGRMHEISDDEIAFPHRAGNMYAITYASLWSDEEGAQASQEHVKWVREMYNYMSPYVSKSPRASYIGIRDLDLGFYKINTTPTYSEARIWGGKYFKGNFDKLVKVKSEVDPSNFFGDDQSIPPMT
;
A
#
# COMPACT_ATOMS: atom_id res chain seq x y z
N MET A 1 23.32 11.41 51.19
CA MET A 1 23.69 12.01 52.48
C MET A 1 22.70 13.14 52.75
N THR A 2 21.83 13.10 53.75
CA THR A 2 21.57 12.07 54.78
C THR A 2 20.08 12.11 55.18
N ASP A 3 19.61 10.91 55.52
CA ASP A 3 18.37 10.51 56.20
C ASP A 3 17.71 11.46 57.21
N GLN A 4 16.37 11.36 57.32
CA GLN A 4 15.73 10.77 58.51
C GLN A 4 14.25 10.37 58.25
N SER A 5 13.71 9.52 59.13
CA SER A 5 12.51 8.68 58.93
C SER A 5 11.41 8.91 59.98
N TRP A 6 10.55 7.90 60.24
CA TRP A 6 9.40 7.81 61.19
C TRP A 6 8.03 8.31 60.68
N SER A 7 6.85 7.70 60.88
CA SER A 7 6.37 6.34 61.25
C SER A 7 4.84 6.36 61.44
N SER A 8 4.13 5.25 61.10
CA SER A 8 2.90 4.71 61.75
C SER A 8 1.60 5.57 61.85
N SER A 9 0.50 5.30 61.10
CA SER A 9 -0.50 4.19 61.14
C SER A 9 -1.69 4.33 62.12
N SER A 10 -2.93 4.27 61.61
CA SER A 10 -4.12 3.72 62.32
C SER A 10 -5.28 3.40 61.35
N ARG A 11 -6.31 2.66 61.81
CA ARG A 11 -7.37 2.01 60.98
C ARG A 11 -8.80 2.34 61.46
N SER A 12 -9.76 2.40 60.54
CA SER A 12 -11.14 1.86 60.69
C SER A 12 -11.73 1.64 59.28
N ARG A 13 -12.21 0.47 58.84
CA ARG A 13 -13.23 -0.54 59.25
C ARG A 13 -14.68 -0.22 58.82
N THR A 14 -15.28 -1.23 58.19
CA THR A 14 -16.53 -1.25 57.42
C THR A 14 -17.73 -1.88 58.16
N ARG A 15 -18.96 -1.61 57.65
CA ARG A 15 -20.17 -2.47 57.59
C ARG A 15 -21.24 -1.71 56.77
N LEU A 16 -21.94 -2.21 55.73
CA LEU A 16 -22.72 -3.45 55.45
C LEU A 16 -24.01 -3.62 56.28
N GLY A 17 -25.17 -3.64 55.61
CA GLY A 17 -26.51 -3.94 56.18
C GLY A 17 -27.67 -3.75 55.17
N ASP A 18 -28.52 -4.77 55.01
CA ASP A 18 -29.48 -5.02 53.90
C ASP A 18 -30.59 -6.01 54.42
N PRO A 19 -31.69 -6.44 53.73
CA PRO A 19 -32.23 -6.11 52.38
C PRO A 19 -33.79 -5.93 52.29
N ARG A 20 -34.34 -5.93 51.05
CA ARG A 20 -35.73 -6.31 50.61
C ARG A 20 -36.83 -5.20 50.69
N LEU A 21 -37.92 -5.16 49.91
CA LEU A 21 -38.53 -6.05 48.87
C LEU A 21 -39.51 -5.23 47.97
N GLY A 22 -39.81 -5.64 46.72
CA GLY A 22 -41.01 -5.16 45.98
C GLY A 22 -40.98 -5.29 44.45
N ARG A 23 -42.00 -5.92 43.82
CA ARG A 23 -42.10 -6.18 42.35
C ARG A 23 -43.33 -5.49 41.70
N ARG A 24 -43.30 -5.44 40.34
CA ARG A 24 -44.39 -5.24 39.33
C ARG A 24 -44.48 -3.83 38.72
N LEU A 25 -44.77 -3.62 37.42
CA LEU A 25 -44.90 -4.50 36.23
C LEU A 25 -44.84 -3.65 34.91
N LEU A 26 -44.35 -4.25 33.81
CA LEU A 26 -44.62 -3.99 32.37
C LEU A 26 -44.42 -2.59 31.72
N GLY A 27 -43.73 -2.57 30.57
CA GLY A 27 -43.56 -1.38 29.72
C GLY A 27 -42.61 -1.58 28.52
N ILE A 28 -42.98 -2.47 27.60
CA ILE A 28 -42.33 -2.88 26.34
C ILE A 28 -41.51 -1.78 25.61
N LEU A 29 -40.28 -2.10 25.19
CA LEU A 29 -39.78 -1.85 23.83
C LEU A 29 -38.60 -2.78 23.48
N ASP A 30 -38.49 -3.12 22.19
CA ASP A 30 -37.78 -4.29 21.65
C ASP A 30 -36.35 -3.98 21.18
N VAL A 31 -35.38 -4.83 21.53
CA VAL A 31 -34.00 -4.82 21.01
C VAL A 31 -33.47 -6.25 20.90
N SER A 32 -34.01 -7.05 19.99
CA SER A 32 -33.54 -8.42 19.71
C SER A 32 -33.20 -8.66 18.23
N SER A 33 -31.98 -8.25 17.81
CA SER A 33 -31.40 -8.67 16.51
C SER A 33 -29.87 -8.51 16.37
N VAL A 34 -29.13 -8.20 17.45
CA VAL A 34 -27.67 -7.90 17.36
C VAL A 34 -26.82 -8.67 18.39
N PHE A 35 -27.43 -9.51 19.24
CA PHE A 35 -26.73 -10.18 20.35
C PHE A 35 -26.52 -11.70 20.21
N GLU A 36 -27.07 -12.36 19.18
CA GLU A 36 -26.93 -13.82 19.03
C GLU A 36 -25.65 -14.23 18.27
N ASP A 37 -25.21 -13.47 17.27
CA ASP A 37 -24.02 -13.82 16.46
C ASP A 37 -22.68 -13.73 17.24
N ILE A 38 -22.59 -12.83 18.23
CA ILE A 38 -21.37 -12.67 19.04
C ILE A 38 -21.21 -13.82 20.05
N ALA A 39 -22.32 -14.34 20.58
CA ALA A 39 -22.29 -15.47 21.52
C ALA A 39 -21.84 -16.77 20.83
N PHE A 40 -22.26 -16.99 19.58
CA PHE A 40 -21.94 -18.20 18.83
C PHE A 40 -20.44 -18.29 18.48
N SER A 41 -19.82 -17.17 18.07
CA SER A 41 -18.39 -17.15 17.74
C SER A 41 -17.47 -17.29 18.98
N CYS A 42 -17.88 -16.81 20.15
CA CYS A 42 -17.10 -17.00 21.39
C CYS A 42 -17.15 -18.44 21.90
N ALA A 43 -18.30 -19.11 21.80
CA ALA A 43 -18.45 -20.50 22.24
C ALA A 43 -17.59 -21.48 21.42
N LEU A 44 -17.45 -21.25 20.11
CA LEU A 44 -16.67 -22.12 19.23
C LEU A 44 -15.16 -22.05 19.52
N ASN A 45 -14.63 -20.83 19.77
CA ASN A 45 -13.21 -20.64 20.09
C ASN A 45 -12.83 -21.22 21.45
N MET A 46 -13.67 -21.02 22.49
CA MET A 46 -13.47 -21.65 23.80
C MET A 46 -13.46 -23.19 23.73
N ALA A 47 -14.30 -23.79 22.89
CA ALA A 47 -14.32 -25.23 22.71
C ALA A 47 -13.02 -25.77 22.06
N CYS A 48 -12.45 -25.04 21.10
CA CYS A 48 -11.17 -25.41 20.48
C CYS A 48 -9.96 -25.29 21.42
N GLU A 49 -9.90 -24.24 22.25
CA GLU A 49 -8.80 -24.07 23.22
C GLU A 49 -8.82 -25.16 24.31
N ILE A 50 -10.00 -25.56 24.79
CA ILE A 50 -10.15 -26.66 25.76
C ILE A 50 -9.71 -27.99 25.15
N LEU A 51 -10.09 -28.28 23.90
CA LEU A 51 -9.67 -29.49 23.19
C LEU A 51 -8.14 -29.57 22.97
N GLN A 52 -7.46 -28.44 22.72
CA GLN A 52 -6.00 -28.43 22.60
C GLN A 52 -5.28 -28.59 23.96
N LEU A 53 -5.85 -28.04 25.04
CA LEU A 53 -5.28 -28.15 26.39
C LEU A 53 -5.41 -29.57 26.99
N GLU A 54 -6.47 -30.31 26.69
CA GLU A 54 -6.61 -31.71 27.15
C GLU A 54 -5.74 -32.69 26.32
N LEU A 55 -5.63 -32.49 25.00
CA LEU A 55 -4.75 -33.30 24.15
C LEU A 55 -3.25 -33.10 24.47
N GLY A 56 -2.85 -31.88 24.86
CA GLY A 56 -1.46 -31.59 25.25
C GLY A 56 -1.03 -32.19 26.60
N ASN A 57 -1.94 -32.34 27.56
CA ASN A 57 -1.62 -32.84 28.90
C ASN A 57 -1.61 -34.37 29.02
N MET A 58 -2.07 -35.11 28.02
CA MET A 58 -2.19 -36.58 28.08
C MET A 58 -0.86 -37.37 27.98
N ASN A 59 0.30 -36.70 27.84
CA ASN A 59 1.61 -37.35 27.69
C ASN A 59 2.55 -37.24 28.90
N LEU A 60 2.12 -36.66 30.03
CA LEU A 60 2.97 -36.49 31.22
C LEU A 60 2.23 -36.76 32.54
N ARG A 61 2.05 -38.05 32.90
CA ARG A 61 2.30 -38.65 34.24
C ARG A 61 1.72 -40.07 34.35
N LEU A 62 2.61 -41.04 34.42
CA LEU A 62 2.32 -42.37 34.98
C LEU A 62 2.49 -42.36 36.52
N PHE A 63 2.01 -43.44 37.15
CA PHE A 63 2.08 -43.79 38.59
C PHE A 63 0.96 -43.27 39.52
N GLY A 64 -0.03 -44.13 39.78
CA GLY A 64 -1.06 -44.00 40.83
C GLY A 64 -2.32 -44.81 40.51
N SER A 65 -2.69 -45.76 41.38
CA SER A 65 -3.84 -46.68 41.21
C SER A 65 -5.07 -46.26 42.08
N PRO A 66 -6.20 -46.99 42.13
CA PRO A 66 -7.36 -46.65 41.29
C PRO A 66 -8.69 -46.47 42.10
N GLU A 67 -9.83 -46.52 41.40
CA GLU A 67 -11.21 -46.69 41.92
C GLU A 67 -11.88 -45.49 42.62
N SER A 68 -12.40 -44.57 41.79
CA SER A 68 -13.64 -43.77 42.05
C SER A 68 -13.95 -42.74 40.93
N PHE A 69 -13.05 -42.57 39.96
CA PHE A 69 -13.16 -41.50 38.94
C PHE A 69 -13.91 -41.90 37.65
N MET A 70 -13.96 -43.21 37.31
CA MET A 70 -14.46 -43.70 36.01
C MET A 70 -15.98 -43.55 35.81
N ASP A 71 -16.80 -43.76 36.85
CA ASP A 71 -18.27 -43.72 36.71
C ASP A 71 -18.83 -42.30 36.49
N LYS A 72 -18.07 -41.25 36.81
CA LYS A 72 -18.52 -39.86 36.60
C LYS A 72 -18.24 -39.35 35.19
N GLN A 73 -17.12 -39.73 34.58
CA GLN A 73 -16.79 -39.30 33.20
C GLN A 73 -17.69 -39.93 32.14
N ALA A 74 -18.08 -41.20 32.30
CA ALA A 74 -19.00 -41.86 31.37
C ALA A 74 -20.36 -41.15 31.29
N HIS A 75 -20.92 -40.76 32.44
CA HIS A 75 -22.27 -40.21 32.53
C HIS A 75 -22.40 -38.78 31.97
N GLU A 76 -21.29 -38.04 31.90
CA GLU A 76 -21.22 -36.66 31.40
C GLU A 76 -20.95 -36.63 29.88
N SER A 77 -20.19 -37.61 29.36
CA SER A 77 -19.94 -37.83 27.93
C SER A 77 -21.24 -38.14 27.15
N ASP A 78 -22.08 -39.05 27.64
CA ASP A 78 -23.35 -39.40 26.98
C ASP A 78 -24.35 -38.23 26.97
N ARG A 79 -24.28 -37.34 27.96
CA ARG A 79 -25.08 -36.10 27.98
C ARG A 79 -24.65 -35.12 26.89
N LEU A 80 -23.35 -34.95 26.67
CA LEU A 80 -22.83 -34.10 25.60
C LEU A 80 -23.24 -34.64 24.22
N ARG A 81 -23.14 -35.95 24.03
CA ARG A 81 -23.48 -36.63 22.78
C ARG A 81 -24.96 -36.45 22.39
N GLN A 82 -25.88 -36.60 23.33
CA GLN A 82 -27.31 -36.38 23.10
C GLN A 82 -27.67 -34.92 22.77
N VAL A 83 -26.89 -33.93 23.24
CA VAL A 83 -27.08 -32.52 22.87
C VAL A 83 -26.62 -32.27 21.44
N ILE A 84 -25.48 -32.84 21.03
CA ILE A 84 -24.94 -32.69 19.67
C ILE A 84 -25.88 -33.34 18.64
N GLU A 85 -26.32 -34.57 18.86
CA GLU A 85 -27.26 -35.27 17.96
C GLU A 85 -28.59 -34.51 17.81
N LYS A 86 -29.08 -33.87 18.87
CA LYS A 86 -30.33 -33.11 18.87
C LYS A 86 -30.24 -31.75 18.17
N GLU A 87 -29.06 -31.13 18.10
CA GLU A 87 -28.84 -29.92 17.32
C GLU A 87 -28.51 -30.23 15.84
N MET A 88 -27.81 -31.33 15.54
CA MET A 88 -27.58 -31.76 14.15
C MET A 88 -28.90 -32.11 13.43
N LEU A 89 -29.85 -32.74 14.12
CA LEU A 89 -31.19 -33.04 13.59
C LEU A 89 -32.03 -31.79 13.25
N LYS A 90 -31.69 -30.59 13.73
CA LYS A 90 -32.37 -29.35 13.33
C LYS A 90 -31.86 -28.78 12.00
N VAL A 91 -30.63 -29.13 11.61
CA VAL A 91 -29.99 -28.64 10.38
C VAL A 91 -30.60 -29.33 9.14
N GLU A 92 -31.06 -30.58 9.25
CA GLU A 92 -31.65 -31.33 8.14
C GLU A 92 -33.10 -30.94 7.77
N VAL A 93 -33.79 -30.13 8.58
CA VAL A 93 -35.23 -29.83 8.38
C VAL A 93 -35.51 -28.66 7.42
N TRP A 94 -34.49 -27.87 7.05
CA TRP A 94 -34.62 -26.76 6.09
C TRP A 94 -34.19 -27.14 4.66
N GLY A 95 -34.81 -28.20 4.12
CA GLY A 95 -34.61 -28.61 2.73
C GLY A 95 -35.35 -27.70 1.73
N PHE A 96 -34.62 -26.89 0.97
CA PHE A 96 -35.12 -26.36 -0.31
C PHE A 96 -34.65 -27.22 -1.49
N THR A 97 -35.53 -27.38 -2.48
CA THR A 97 -35.48 -28.49 -3.44
C THR A 97 -34.43 -28.29 -4.53
N LEU A 98 -33.46 -29.21 -4.63
CA LEU A 98 -32.55 -29.30 -5.78
C LEU A 98 -33.31 -29.72 -7.04
N LYS A 99 -33.66 -28.74 -7.89
CA LYS A 99 -33.84 -28.96 -9.33
C LYS A 99 -32.63 -28.38 -10.06
N GLY A 100 -31.99 -29.21 -10.88
CA GLY A 100 -30.64 -28.96 -11.37
C GLY A 100 -30.51 -27.73 -12.26
N ILE A 101 -29.57 -26.86 -11.90
CA ILE A 101 -28.73 -26.15 -12.85
C ILE A 101 -27.29 -26.48 -12.45
N ALA A 102 -26.55 -27.14 -13.34
CA ALA A 102 -25.15 -27.48 -13.10
C ALA A 102 -24.28 -26.22 -13.29
N TYR A 103 -24.18 -25.39 -12.24
CA TYR A 103 -23.14 -24.39 -12.17
C TYR A 103 -21.82 -25.04 -11.80
N SER A 104 -20.87 -25.04 -12.74
CA SER A 104 -19.49 -25.44 -12.49
C SER A 104 -18.80 -24.35 -11.66
N SER A 105 -18.95 -24.39 -10.34
CA SER A 105 -18.12 -23.61 -9.43
C SER A 105 -16.80 -24.35 -9.22
N THR A 106 -15.84 -24.12 -10.12
CA THR A 106 -14.46 -24.60 -9.96
C THR A 106 -13.75 -23.81 -8.87
N THR A 107 -14.03 -24.14 -7.61
CA THR A 107 -13.11 -23.85 -6.51
C THR A 107 -11.89 -24.74 -6.70
N THR A 108 -10.93 -24.27 -7.49
CA THR A 108 -9.73 -25.04 -7.84
C THR A 108 -8.87 -25.22 -6.60
N ILE A 109 -9.06 -26.36 -5.92
CA ILE A 109 -8.04 -26.88 -5.00
C ILE A 109 -6.81 -27.10 -5.87
N PHE A 110 -5.79 -26.27 -5.72
CA PHE A 110 -4.52 -26.46 -6.40
C PHE A 110 -3.89 -27.75 -5.88
N THR A 111 -4.05 -28.82 -6.66
CA THR A 111 -3.40 -30.10 -6.42
C THR A 111 -1.89 -29.96 -6.67
N ASN A 112 -1.09 -30.84 -6.07
CA ASN A 112 0.35 -30.90 -6.39
C ASN A 112 0.60 -31.05 -7.90
N GLN A 113 -0.29 -31.77 -8.62
CA GLN A 113 -0.24 -31.89 -10.08
C GLN A 113 -0.27 -30.55 -10.83
N GLY A 114 -0.94 -29.51 -10.28
CA GLY A 114 -0.92 -28.17 -10.86
C GLY A 114 0.47 -27.54 -10.76
N ILE A 115 1.10 -27.64 -9.58
CA ILE A 115 2.45 -27.15 -9.30
C ILE A 115 3.49 -27.92 -10.13
N ASP A 116 3.42 -29.25 -10.13
CA ASP A 116 4.33 -30.12 -10.87
C ASP A 116 4.23 -29.84 -12.37
N GLY A 117 3.00 -29.76 -12.93
CA GLY A 117 2.78 -29.43 -14.33
C GLY A 117 3.28 -28.04 -14.74
N PHE A 118 3.18 -27.03 -13.86
CA PHE A 118 3.79 -25.71 -14.10
C PHE A 118 5.32 -25.78 -14.13
N LEU A 119 5.94 -26.53 -13.22
CA LEU A 119 7.39 -26.71 -13.17
C LEU A 119 7.91 -27.48 -14.38
N GLU A 120 7.21 -28.53 -14.82
CA GLU A 120 7.47 -29.24 -16.07
C GLU A 120 7.32 -28.31 -17.29
N CYS A 121 6.25 -27.52 -17.33
CA CYS A 121 6.04 -26.53 -18.38
C CYS A 121 7.18 -25.50 -18.46
N LEU A 122 7.66 -24.99 -17.32
CA LEU A 122 8.83 -24.10 -17.30
C LEU A 122 10.11 -24.81 -17.77
N ALA A 123 10.34 -26.07 -17.37
CA ALA A 123 11.53 -26.82 -17.75
C ALA A 123 11.63 -27.06 -19.27
N VAL A 124 10.50 -27.33 -19.94
CA VAL A 124 10.47 -27.59 -21.40
C VAL A 124 10.72 -26.34 -22.24
N ASN A 125 10.49 -25.13 -21.70
CA ASN A 125 10.57 -23.89 -22.47
C ASN A 125 11.96 -23.22 -22.49
N PHE A 126 13.01 -23.78 -21.87
CA PHE A 126 14.33 -23.11 -21.76
C PHE A 126 15.55 -24.01 -21.89
N ASP A 127 16.26 -23.88 -23.03
CA ASP A 127 17.68 -24.23 -23.16
C ASP A 127 18.58 -23.02 -23.51
N GLN A 128 18.06 -21.97 -24.16
CA GLN A 128 18.90 -20.92 -24.78
C GLN A 128 19.43 -19.84 -23.82
N TYR A 129 18.68 -19.47 -22.77
CA TYR A 129 19.01 -18.35 -21.87
C TYR A 129 19.30 -18.80 -20.42
N GLY A 130 19.64 -20.08 -20.25
CA GLY A 130 19.88 -20.69 -18.95
C GLY A 130 18.59 -21.00 -18.15
N LYS A 131 18.77 -21.74 -17.06
CA LYS A 131 17.69 -22.20 -16.19
C LYS A 131 16.98 -21.02 -15.50
N ILE A 132 15.66 -21.02 -15.54
CA ILE A 132 14.84 -20.09 -14.79
C ILE A 132 14.92 -20.40 -13.27
N GLU A 133 15.22 -19.38 -12.46
CA GLU A 133 15.30 -19.51 -11.01
C GLU A 133 13.90 -19.49 -10.39
N VAL A 134 13.49 -20.63 -9.82
CA VAL A 134 12.21 -20.85 -9.15
C VAL A 134 12.48 -21.31 -7.71
N TYR A 135 11.75 -20.75 -6.75
CA TYR A 135 11.82 -21.09 -5.34
C TYR A 135 10.45 -21.50 -4.81
N ALA A 136 10.37 -22.66 -4.17
CA ALA A 136 9.20 -23.19 -3.48
C ALA A 136 9.37 -23.09 -1.95
N PRO A 137 8.29 -23.12 -1.13
CA PRO A 137 8.37 -23.01 0.33
C PRO A 137 9.32 -23.99 1.05
N LYS A 138 9.64 -25.13 0.41
CA LYS A 138 10.60 -26.14 0.90
C LYS A 138 12.08 -25.72 0.74
N ASP A 139 12.36 -24.72 -0.10
CA ASP A 139 13.72 -24.31 -0.43
C ASP A 139 14.23 -23.29 0.61
N ALA A 140 15.42 -23.50 1.16
CA ALA A 140 15.99 -22.64 2.21
C ALA A 140 16.13 -21.16 1.80
N SER A 141 16.18 -20.86 0.50
CA SER A 141 16.22 -19.48 -0.02
C SER A 141 14.86 -18.80 -0.15
N TYR A 142 13.74 -19.54 -0.15
CA TYR A 142 12.41 -19.00 -0.44
C TYR A 142 12.04 -17.81 0.45
N MET A 143 12.16 -17.96 1.77
CA MET A 143 11.83 -16.89 2.71
C MET A 143 12.76 -15.68 2.57
N LYS A 144 14.05 -15.91 2.28
CA LYS A 144 15.03 -14.84 2.05
C LYS A 144 14.68 -14.03 0.80
N ILE A 145 14.31 -14.68 -0.30
CA ILE A 145 13.89 -14.01 -1.53
C ILE A 145 12.55 -13.28 -1.29
N LEU A 146 11.57 -13.93 -0.66
CA LEU A 146 10.29 -13.32 -0.32
C LEU A 146 10.46 -12.04 0.52
N GLN A 147 11.24 -12.09 1.60
CA GLN A 147 11.42 -10.96 2.52
C GLN A 147 12.32 -9.85 1.96
N SER A 148 13.21 -10.14 1.00
CA SER A 148 14.22 -9.18 0.48
C SER A 148 13.67 -7.84 -0.04
N ALA A 149 12.38 -7.80 -0.42
CA ALA A 149 11.69 -6.62 -0.91
C ALA A 149 10.30 -6.42 -0.27
N ILE A 150 10.03 -6.97 0.92
CA ILE A 150 8.86 -6.54 1.70
C ILE A 150 9.17 -5.18 2.33
N ARG A 151 8.34 -4.16 2.07
CA ARG A 151 8.57 -2.75 2.48
C ARG A 151 7.57 -2.24 3.52
N ASN A 152 6.64 -3.08 3.93
CA ASN A 152 5.67 -2.79 4.97
C ASN A 152 5.56 -4.03 5.86
N ASP A 153 6.09 -3.92 7.07
CA ASP A 153 6.34 -5.07 7.95
C ASP A 153 5.06 -5.73 8.49
N ARG A 154 3.94 -5.00 8.40
CA ARG A 154 2.57 -5.51 8.54
C ARG A 154 2.30 -6.80 7.73
N PHE A 155 3.09 -7.06 6.68
CA PHE A 155 3.01 -8.25 5.82
C PHE A 155 4.18 -9.24 5.95
N LYS A 156 5.11 -9.04 6.89
CA LYS A 156 6.16 -10.02 7.22
C LYS A 156 5.63 -11.20 8.04
N SER A 157 4.44 -11.08 8.65
CA SER A 157 3.90 -12.04 9.62
C SER A 157 3.74 -13.47 9.05
N PRO A 158 3.83 -14.52 9.88
CA PRO A 158 3.60 -15.91 9.46
C PRO A 158 2.23 -16.10 8.81
N GLU A 159 1.19 -15.46 9.36
CA GLU A 159 -0.22 -15.56 8.96
C GLU A 159 -0.52 -14.89 7.61
N THR A 160 0.33 -13.97 7.16
CA THR A 160 0.18 -13.30 5.86
C THR A 160 0.30 -14.34 4.71
N PRO A 161 -0.69 -14.46 3.80
CA PRO A 161 -0.65 -15.42 2.70
C PRO A 161 0.59 -15.25 1.81
N LYS A 162 1.19 -16.37 1.39
CA LYS A 162 2.50 -16.40 0.70
C LYS A 162 2.36 -17.05 -0.69
N PRO A 163 3.21 -16.68 -1.67
CA PRO A 163 3.16 -17.27 -3.01
C PRO A 163 3.45 -18.79 -2.99
N LEU A 164 2.80 -19.55 -3.86
CA LEU A 164 3.12 -20.98 -4.07
C LEU A 164 4.55 -21.16 -4.56
N LEU A 165 4.98 -20.29 -5.47
CA LEU A 165 6.31 -20.29 -6.08
C LEU A 165 6.76 -18.84 -6.30
N ILE A 166 8.06 -18.60 -6.24
CA ILE A 166 8.69 -17.34 -6.62
C ILE A 166 9.59 -17.58 -7.82
N VAL A 167 9.40 -16.80 -8.88
CA VAL A 167 10.18 -16.87 -10.12
C VAL A 167 10.98 -15.58 -10.28
N THR A 168 12.29 -15.68 -10.50
CA THR A 168 13.21 -14.53 -10.59
C THR A 168 13.85 -14.42 -11.98
N PRO A 169 13.09 -14.04 -13.03
CA PRO A 169 13.55 -14.04 -14.42
C PRO A 169 14.77 -13.12 -14.64
N ARG A 170 15.75 -13.61 -15.39
CA ARG A 170 16.97 -12.89 -15.82
C ARG A 170 16.92 -12.46 -17.29
N HIS A 171 15.95 -12.98 -18.04
CA HIS A 171 15.71 -12.62 -19.43
C HIS A 171 14.20 -12.46 -19.67
N GLU A 172 13.80 -11.64 -20.64
CA GLU A 172 12.39 -11.28 -20.87
C GLU A 172 11.55 -12.48 -21.32
N SER A 173 12.14 -13.43 -22.06
CA SER A 173 11.47 -14.70 -22.41
C SER A 173 11.11 -15.56 -21.20
N GLN A 174 11.83 -15.45 -20.08
CA GLN A 174 11.47 -16.14 -18.83
C GLN A 174 10.19 -15.60 -18.21
N VAL A 175 9.84 -14.33 -18.46
CA VAL A 175 8.52 -13.77 -18.11
C VAL A 175 7.45 -14.33 -19.03
N GLN A 176 7.69 -14.38 -20.35
CA GLN A 176 6.74 -14.92 -21.35
C GLN A 176 6.32 -16.35 -21.02
N ALA A 177 7.28 -17.24 -20.74
CA ALA A 177 6.97 -18.63 -20.38
C ALA A 177 6.31 -18.74 -19.00
N THR A 178 6.67 -17.89 -18.03
CA THR A 178 5.99 -17.88 -16.72
C THR A 178 4.51 -17.52 -16.88
N VAL A 179 4.20 -16.48 -17.64
CA VAL A 179 2.81 -16.11 -17.99
C VAL A 179 2.09 -17.29 -18.69
N ASN A 180 2.71 -17.88 -19.71
CA ASN A 180 2.10 -18.98 -20.47
C ASN A 180 1.88 -20.26 -19.64
N CYS A 181 2.85 -20.66 -18.81
CA CYS A 181 2.71 -21.81 -17.93
C CYS A 181 1.72 -21.55 -16.79
N SER A 182 1.73 -20.36 -16.17
CA SER A 182 0.73 -19.98 -15.17
C SER A 182 -0.68 -20.04 -15.76
N ARG A 183 -0.91 -19.46 -16.95
CA ARG A 183 -2.19 -19.53 -17.66
C ARG A 183 -2.61 -20.97 -17.96
N LYS A 184 -1.69 -21.79 -18.52
CA LYS A 184 -1.95 -23.20 -18.86
C LYS A 184 -2.36 -24.05 -17.64
N HIS A 185 -1.81 -23.75 -16.47
CA HIS A 185 -2.05 -24.49 -15.23
C HIS A 185 -2.96 -23.75 -14.24
N GLY A 186 -3.70 -22.72 -14.70
CA GLY A 186 -4.72 -22.00 -13.93
C GLY A 186 -4.21 -21.17 -12.76
N MET A 187 -2.90 -20.92 -12.66
CA MET A 187 -2.30 -20.14 -11.58
C MET A 187 -2.42 -18.64 -11.84
N GLN A 188 -2.91 -17.89 -10.85
CA GLN A 188 -2.74 -16.44 -10.86
C GLN A 188 -1.27 -16.06 -10.68
N ILE A 189 -0.91 -14.87 -11.13
CA ILE A 189 0.43 -14.30 -10.95
C ILE A 189 0.35 -12.97 -10.18
N ARG A 190 1.37 -12.68 -9.38
CA ARG A 190 1.61 -11.35 -8.81
C ARG A 190 3.00 -10.87 -9.22
N VAL A 191 3.10 -9.64 -9.70
CA VAL A 191 4.34 -9.07 -10.24
C VAL A 191 4.96 -8.14 -9.20
N ARG A 192 6.24 -8.34 -8.90
CA ARG A 192 7.00 -7.52 -7.95
C ARG A 192 8.21 -6.85 -8.62
N SER A 193 8.27 -5.52 -8.50
CA SER A 193 9.46 -4.72 -8.80
C SER A 193 10.24 -4.42 -7.51
N GLY A 194 9.99 -3.27 -6.86
CA GLY A 194 10.66 -2.86 -5.61
C GLY A 194 9.91 -3.25 -4.33
N GLY A 195 8.68 -3.79 -4.46
CA GLY A 195 7.83 -4.25 -3.35
C GLY A 195 7.21 -3.15 -2.47
N HIS A 196 7.09 -1.93 -2.98
CA HIS A 196 6.49 -0.77 -2.28
C HIS A 196 4.96 -0.68 -2.38
N ASP A 197 4.25 -1.78 -2.66
CA ASP A 197 2.78 -1.78 -2.63
C ASP A 197 2.30 -1.68 -1.16
N PHE A 198 1.56 -0.61 -0.85
CA PHE A 198 1.17 -0.30 0.52
C PHE A 198 0.27 -1.34 1.19
N GLU A 199 -0.42 -2.17 0.40
CA GLU A 199 -1.27 -3.27 0.86
C GLU A 199 -0.66 -4.65 0.50
N GLY A 200 0.60 -4.68 0.07
CA GLY A 200 1.37 -5.88 -0.20
C GLY A 200 0.97 -6.66 -1.45
N LEU A 201 0.08 -6.14 -2.32
CA LEU A 201 -0.55 -6.95 -3.39
C LEU A 201 0.41 -7.54 -4.43
N SER A 202 1.65 -7.07 -4.48
CA SER A 202 2.73 -7.65 -5.30
C SER A 202 3.34 -8.95 -4.75
N TYR A 203 3.06 -9.31 -3.50
CA TYR A 203 3.63 -10.49 -2.80
C TYR A 203 2.69 -11.17 -1.78
N THR A 204 1.46 -10.69 -1.64
CA THR A 204 0.38 -11.36 -0.87
C THR A 204 -1.00 -11.03 -1.48
N SER A 205 -2.05 -11.70 -1.03
CA SER A 205 -3.44 -11.42 -1.42
C SER A 205 -4.41 -11.78 -0.29
N PRO A 206 -5.22 -10.83 0.23
CA PRO A 206 -6.29 -11.12 1.18
C PRO A 206 -7.43 -11.97 0.61
N LEU A 207 -7.57 -12.10 -0.73
CA LEU A 207 -8.50 -13.04 -1.35
C LEU A 207 -8.16 -14.53 -1.13
N LEU A 208 -7.00 -14.85 -0.53
CA LEU A 208 -6.51 -16.22 -0.28
C LEU A 208 -6.33 -17.08 -1.55
N VAL A 209 -6.26 -16.44 -2.72
CA VAL A 209 -6.05 -17.14 -4.01
C VAL A 209 -4.58 -17.58 -4.11
N PRO A 210 -4.28 -18.86 -4.38
CA PRO A 210 -2.91 -19.30 -4.61
C PRO A 210 -2.32 -18.71 -5.89
N PHE A 211 -1.09 -18.19 -5.82
CA PHE A 211 -0.45 -17.46 -6.92
C PHE A 211 1.05 -17.75 -7.03
N VAL A 212 1.61 -17.51 -8.22
CA VAL A 212 3.06 -17.46 -8.48
C VAL A 212 3.52 -16.00 -8.44
N MET A 213 4.58 -15.70 -7.69
CA MET A 213 5.18 -14.37 -7.71
C MET A 213 6.26 -14.28 -8.79
N ILE A 214 6.14 -13.31 -9.70
CA ILE A 214 7.19 -12.94 -10.65
C ILE A 214 7.97 -11.76 -10.07
N ASP A 215 9.18 -12.01 -9.58
CA ASP A 215 10.05 -10.99 -9.01
C ASP A 215 11.06 -10.49 -10.05
N LEU A 216 10.82 -9.29 -10.54
CA LEU A 216 11.57 -8.68 -11.64
C LEU A 216 12.92 -8.10 -11.21
N ALA A 217 13.38 -8.26 -9.96
CA ALA A 217 14.59 -7.59 -9.45
C ALA A 217 15.88 -7.84 -10.26
N ASN A 218 15.93 -8.93 -11.04
CA ASN A 218 17.02 -9.24 -11.97
C ASN A 218 16.92 -8.50 -13.32
N LEU A 219 15.72 -8.13 -13.77
CA LEU A 219 15.45 -7.31 -14.96
C LEU A 219 15.52 -5.82 -14.60
N ARG A 220 16.73 -5.30 -14.47
CA ARG A 220 17.03 -3.93 -14.02
C ARG A 220 18.08 -3.20 -14.85
N ALA A 221 18.25 -3.57 -16.12
CA ALA A 221 19.06 -2.80 -17.05
C ALA A 221 18.48 -1.38 -17.23
N ILE A 222 19.39 -0.41 -17.34
CA ILE A 222 19.07 1.00 -17.58
C ILE A 222 20.05 1.47 -18.65
N ASP A 223 19.51 1.92 -19.77
CA ASP A 223 20.25 2.42 -20.92
C ASP A 223 19.82 3.87 -21.16
N VAL A 224 20.78 4.80 -21.18
CA VAL A 224 20.53 6.25 -21.15
C VAL A 224 21.11 6.86 -22.42
N ASP A 225 20.25 7.49 -23.21
CA ASP A 225 20.62 8.17 -24.44
C ASP A 225 20.41 9.68 -24.27
N ILE A 226 21.51 10.40 -24.13
CA ILE A 226 21.52 11.86 -23.96
C ILE A 226 21.25 12.57 -25.30
N GLU A 227 21.52 11.94 -26.46
CA GLU A 227 21.26 12.52 -27.78
C GLU A 227 19.77 12.43 -28.15
N ASP A 228 19.11 11.30 -27.85
CA ASP A 228 17.64 11.14 -27.94
C ASP A 228 16.89 11.77 -26.75
N ASN A 229 17.62 12.26 -25.73
CA ASN A 229 17.07 12.78 -24.46
C ASN A 229 16.07 11.76 -23.86
N SER A 230 16.47 10.49 -23.81
CA SER A 230 15.61 9.38 -23.38
C SER A 230 16.38 8.31 -22.60
N ALA A 231 15.65 7.36 -22.02
CA ALA A 231 16.26 6.17 -21.44
C ALA A 231 15.30 4.96 -21.52
N TRP A 232 15.84 3.77 -21.75
CA TRP A 232 15.14 2.51 -21.52
C TRP A 232 15.44 2.00 -20.11
N VAL A 233 14.39 1.72 -19.34
CA VAL A 233 14.48 1.37 -17.91
C VAL A 233 13.69 0.09 -17.66
N GLN A 234 14.36 -1.02 -17.36
CA GLN A 234 13.66 -2.27 -17.04
C GLN A 234 12.91 -2.17 -15.71
N ALA A 235 11.76 -2.84 -15.64
CA ALA A 235 10.76 -2.70 -14.58
C ALA A 235 11.23 -3.10 -13.18
N GLY A 236 12.27 -3.91 -13.07
CA GLY A 236 12.91 -4.31 -11.81
C GLY A 236 13.91 -3.30 -11.26
N ALA A 237 14.32 -2.30 -12.03
CA ALA A 237 15.17 -1.21 -11.55
C ALA A 237 14.45 -0.38 -10.48
N THR A 238 15.22 0.17 -9.54
CA THR A 238 14.71 1.18 -8.61
C THR A 238 14.84 2.58 -9.21
N ILE A 239 14.07 3.54 -8.69
CA ILE A 239 14.21 4.95 -9.10
C ILE A 239 15.58 5.52 -8.68
N GLY A 240 16.18 5.01 -7.60
CA GLY A 240 17.56 5.34 -7.20
C GLY A 240 18.60 4.87 -8.22
N GLU A 241 18.49 3.63 -8.70
CA GLU A 241 19.35 3.11 -9.78
C GLU A 241 19.19 3.97 -11.05
N LEU A 242 17.97 4.39 -11.39
CA LEU A 242 17.70 5.30 -12.51
C LEU A 242 18.34 6.68 -12.32
N TYR A 243 18.10 7.33 -11.17
CA TYR A 243 18.65 8.65 -10.89
C TYR A 243 20.17 8.66 -10.90
N TYR A 244 20.80 7.62 -10.34
CA TYR A 244 22.24 7.42 -10.39
C TYR A 244 22.74 7.35 -11.84
N ARG A 245 22.10 6.53 -12.69
CA ARG A 245 22.52 6.36 -14.11
C ARG A 245 22.40 7.65 -14.89
N ILE A 246 21.28 8.38 -14.77
CA ILE A 246 21.11 9.69 -15.45
C ILE A 246 22.21 10.67 -15.03
N ALA A 247 22.51 10.75 -13.72
CA ALA A 247 23.51 11.67 -13.20
C ALA A 247 24.96 11.32 -13.60
N MET A 248 25.24 10.04 -13.87
CA MET A 248 26.54 9.61 -14.40
C MET A 248 26.75 10.03 -15.86
N GLU A 249 25.69 10.03 -16.69
CA GLU A 249 25.78 10.46 -18.09
C GLU A 249 25.68 11.98 -18.25
N SER A 250 24.93 12.69 -17.39
CA SER A 250 24.83 14.15 -17.48
C SER A 250 24.40 14.84 -16.16
N PRO A 251 25.09 15.92 -15.74
CA PRO A 251 24.71 16.71 -14.57
C PRO A 251 23.48 17.63 -14.77
N ILE A 252 23.04 17.84 -16.03
CA ILE A 252 21.91 18.71 -16.40
C ILE A 252 20.66 17.95 -16.86
N HIS A 253 20.63 16.63 -16.68
CA HIS A 253 19.45 15.81 -16.96
C HIS A 253 18.90 15.22 -15.66
N GLY A 254 17.59 15.01 -15.62
CA GLY A 254 16.90 14.36 -14.51
C GLY A 254 15.62 13.66 -14.98
N PHE A 255 14.86 13.13 -14.02
CA PHE A 255 13.55 12.51 -14.30
C PHE A 255 12.54 12.74 -13.16
N PRO A 256 11.28 13.12 -13.43
CA PRO A 256 10.30 13.48 -12.39
C PRO A 256 9.59 12.25 -11.80
N ALA A 257 10.29 11.48 -10.97
CA ALA A 257 9.72 10.37 -10.21
C ALA A 257 9.74 10.63 -8.68
N GLY A 258 9.56 9.58 -7.87
CA GLY A 258 9.34 9.68 -6.43
C GLY A 258 10.57 10.04 -5.59
N PHE A 259 10.34 10.21 -4.29
CA PHE A 259 11.36 10.58 -3.30
C PHE A 259 12.15 9.37 -2.74
N VAL A 260 11.50 8.21 -2.59
CA VAL A 260 12.08 7.03 -1.93
C VAL A 260 12.83 6.18 -2.96
N THR A 261 14.15 6.15 -2.86
CA THR A 261 15.06 5.61 -3.90
C THR A 261 14.89 4.12 -4.18
N SER A 262 14.43 3.32 -3.22
CA SER A 262 14.21 1.87 -3.38
C SER A 262 12.87 1.49 -4.03
N ILE A 263 12.03 2.47 -4.39
CA ILE A 263 10.81 2.24 -5.17
C ILE A 263 11.16 1.65 -6.54
N GLY A 264 10.47 0.59 -6.95
CA GLY A 264 10.66 -0.05 -8.25
C GLY A 264 9.92 0.65 -9.38
N VAL A 265 10.60 0.84 -10.51
CA VAL A 265 10.14 1.57 -11.70
C VAL A 265 8.83 1.01 -12.26
N GLY A 266 8.74 -0.32 -12.43
CA GLY A 266 7.57 -0.99 -13.03
C GLY A 266 6.26 -0.63 -12.34
N GLY A 267 6.21 -0.78 -11.02
CA GLY A 267 5.06 -0.38 -10.21
C GLY A 267 4.82 1.14 -10.27
N HIS A 268 5.86 1.94 -9.96
CA HIS A 268 5.75 3.39 -9.77
C HIS A 268 5.26 4.15 -10.98
N PHE A 269 5.80 3.86 -12.17
CA PHE A 269 5.40 4.56 -13.39
C PHE A 269 3.99 4.10 -13.81
N SER A 270 3.64 2.83 -13.55
CA SER A 270 2.33 2.30 -13.94
C SER A 270 1.14 2.90 -13.17
N VAL A 271 1.39 3.52 -12.02
CA VAL A 271 0.38 4.18 -11.17
C VAL A 271 0.44 5.71 -11.26
N GLY A 272 1.28 6.27 -12.12
CA GLY A 272 1.50 7.71 -12.26
C GLY A 272 2.90 8.10 -11.79
N GLY A 273 3.12 8.05 -10.47
CA GLY A 273 4.41 8.30 -9.85
C GLY A 273 4.74 9.78 -9.72
N TYR A 274 4.41 10.38 -8.58
CA TYR A 274 4.66 11.81 -8.30
C TYR A 274 5.91 12.05 -7.43
N GLY A 275 6.47 13.26 -7.51
CA GLY A 275 7.59 13.70 -6.67
C GLY A 275 7.90 15.20 -6.82
N ALA A 276 9.07 15.65 -6.34
CA ALA A 276 9.41 17.06 -6.19
C ALA A 276 9.26 17.89 -7.49
N MET A 277 9.60 17.31 -8.64
CA MET A 277 9.57 18.03 -9.92
C MET A 277 8.20 18.04 -10.62
N MET A 278 7.15 17.47 -10.00
CA MET A 278 5.85 17.28 -10.67
C MET A 278 5.18 18.59 -11.09
N ARG A 279 5.39 19.68 -10.34
CA ARG A 279 4.85 20.99 -10.71
C ARG A 279 5.46 21.53 -12.00
N LYS A 280 6.70 21.16 -12.36
CA LYS A 280 7.33 21.60 -13.63
C LYS A 280 7.16 20.60 -14.78
N TYR A 281 7.24 19.30 -14.51
CA TYR A 281 7.34 18.26 -15.55
C TYR A 281 6.21 17.21 -15.54
N GLY A 282 5.27 17.28 -14.59
CA GLY A 282 4.23 16.25 -14.44
C GLY A 282 4.73 15.00 -13.73
N LEU A 283 3.97 13.92 -13.84
CA LEU A 283 4.27 12.61 -13.27
C LEU A 283 5.34 11.85 -14.06
N ALA A 284 5.89 10.80 -13.47
CA ALA A 284 6.74 9.86 -14.19
C ALA A 284 6.01 9.27 -15.42
N ALA A 285 4.75 8.87 -15.27
CA ALA A 285 3.89 8.36 -16.34
C ALA A 285 3.64 9.38 -17.47
N ASP A 286 3.60 10.68 -17.17
CA ASP A 286 3.44 11.74 -18.17
C ASP A 286 4.67 11.85 -19.10
N ASN A 287 5.80 11.29 -18.66
CA ASN A 287 7.09 11.32 -19.37
C ASN A 287 7.48 9.93 -19.92
N VAL A 288 6.58 8.94 -19.89
CA VAL A 288 6.75 7.64 -20.58
C VAL A 288 6.34 7.81 -22.05
N VAL A 289 7.22 7.42 -22.97
CA VAL A 289 7.03 7.56 -24.44
C VAL A 289 6.86 6.23 -25.18
N ASP A 290 7.34 5.12 -24.59
CA ASP A 290 7.15 3.74 -25.06
C ASP A 290 7.21 2.77 -23.85
N ALA A 291 6.80 1.52 -24.02
CA ALA A 291 6.87 0.48 -23.00
C ALA A 291 6.97 -0.91 -23.64
N ARG A 292 7.64 -1.84 -22.96
CA ARG A 292 7.62 -3.27 -23.29
C ARG A 292 6.78 -4.02 -22.26
N LEU A 293 5.78 -4.77 -22.71
CA LEU A 293 4.81 -5.48 -21.86
C LEU A 293 4.58 -6.91 -22.36
N VAL A 294 4.53 -7.88 -21.45
CA VAL A 294 4.03 -9.23 -21.74
C VAL A 294 2.52 -9.27 -21.55
N ASN A 295 1.79 -9.60 -22.62
CA ASN A 295 0.32 -9.71 -22.62
C ASN A 295 -0.16 -11.09 -22.13
N VAL A 296 -1.48 -11.34 -22.18
CA VAL A 296 -2.08 -12.60 -21.70
C VAL A 296 -1.68 -13.83 -22.53
N ASN A 297 -1.21 -13.63 -23.76
CA ASN A 297 -0.70 -14.67 -24.64
C ASN A 297 0.80 -14.96 -24.44
N GLY A 298 1.46 -14.23 -23.55
CA GLY A 298 2.91 -14.28 -23.38
C GLY A 298 3.68 -13.61 -24.51
N GLU A 299 3.06 -12.74 -25.30
CA GLU A 299 3.69 -11.97 -26.38
C GLU A 299 4.29 -10.68 -25.79
N ILE A 300 5.49 -10.29 -26.24
CA ILE A 300 6.08 -8.99 -25.90
C ILE A 300 5.55 -7.95 -26.87
N LEU A 301 4.80 -6.99 -26.34
CA LEU A 301 4.27 -5.84 -27.06
C LEU A 301 5.08 -4.58 -26.76
N TYR A 302 5.22 -3.74 -27.77
CA TYR A 302 5.75 -2.37 -27.73
C TYR A 302 4.58 -1.39 -27.90
N ARG A 303 4.79 -0.08 -27.80
CA ARG A 303 3.70 0.91 -27.96
C ARG A 303 2.90 0.74 -29.27
N ASP A 304 3.61 0.55 -30.38
CA ASP A 304 3.03 0.38 -31.73
C ASP A 304 2.15 -0.86 -31.86
N THR A 305 2.52 -1.94 -31.17
CA THR A 305 1.93 -3.29 -31.24
C THR A 305 0.93 -3.56 -30.13
N MET A 306 0.98 -2.81 -29.01
CA MET A 306 -0.06 -2.81 -27.97
C MET A 306 -1.20 -1.83 -28.27
N GLY A 307 -0.95 -0.83 -29.10
CA GLY A 307 -1.90 0.23 -29.43
C GLY A 307 -2.04 1.30 -28.33
N GLU A 308 -2.48 2.49 -28.74
CA GLU A 308 -2.53 3.66 -27.85
C GLU A 308 -3.44 3.49 -26.64
N ASP A 309 -4.51 2.68 -26.72
CA ASP A 309 -5.45 2.48 -25.62
C ASP A 309 -4.85 1.64 -24.47
N LEU A 310 -4.07 0.58 -24.78
CA LEU A 310 -3.31 -0.16 -23.78
C LEU A 310 -2.11 0.66 -23.28
N PHE A 311 -1.41 1.38 -24.16
CA PHE A 311 -0.33 2.28 -23.78
C PHE A 311 -0.79 3.45 -22.88
N TRP A 312 -2.04 3.91 -23.05
CA TRP A 312 -2.70 4.85 -22.14
C TRP A 312 -3.04 4.20 -20.80
N ALA A 313 -3.58 2.98 -20.80
CA ALA A 313 -4.00 2.29 -19.58
C ALA A 313 -2.82 1.97 -18.64
N ILE A 314 -1.68 1.53 -19.17
CA ILE A 314 -0.49 1.25 -18.35
C ILE A 314 0.18 2.51 -17.81
N ARG A 315 -0.17 3.71 -18.29
CA ARG A 315 0.30 4.99 -17.75
C ARG A 315 -0.71 5.53 -16.74
N GLY A 316 -0.66 4.99 -15.53
CA GLY A 316 -1.47 5.45 -14.39
C GLY A 316 -2.59 4.52 -13.94
N GLY A 317 -2.98 3.53 -14.76
CA GLY A 317 -4.08 2.59 -14.46
C GLY A 317 -3.69 1.43 -13.54
N GLY A 318 -2.41 1.27 -13.20
CA GLY A 318 -1.88 0.11 -12.48
C GLY A 318 -1.70 -1.08 -13.43
N ALA A 319 -0.47 -1.31 -13.89
CA ALA A 319 -0.20 -2.31 -14.94
C ALA A 319 -0.49 -3.76 -14.52
N SER A 320 -0.59 -4.05 -13.21
CA SER A 320 -1.00 -5.37 -12.69
C SER A 320 -2.37 -5.84 -13.19
N SER A 321 -3.21 -4.93 -13.72
CA SER A 321 -4.49 -5.28 -14.34
C SER A 321 -4.37 -5.67 -15.82
N PHE A 322 -3.24 -5.42 -16.49
CA PHE A 322 -3.14 -5.45 -17.96
C PHE A 322 -2.00 -6.31 -18.52
N GLY A 323 -0.93 -6.53 -17.76
CA GLY A 323 0.21 -7.32 -18.22
C GLY A 323 1.42 -7.26 -17.30
N VAL A 324 2.52 -7.88 -17.72
CA VAL A 324 3.82 -7.75 -17.03
C VAL A 324 4.68 -6.72 -17.77
N ILE A 325 4.85 -5.52 -17.20
CA ILE A 325 5.80 -4.54 -17.75
C ILE A 325 7.21 -5.11 -17.61
N LEU A 326 7.94 -5.13 -18.72
CA LEU A 326 9.35 -5.49 -18.81
C LEU A 326 10.25 -4.25 -18.71
N ALA A 327 9.87 -3.16 -19.40
CA ALA A 327 10.59 -1.90 -19.41
C ALA A 327 9.70 -0.72 -19.82
N PHE A 328 10.11 0.50 -19.46
CA PHE A 328 9.58 1.74 -20.00
C PHE A 328 10.68 2.48 -20.78
N LYS A 329 10.33 3.11 -21.91
CA LYS A 329 11.12 4.19 -22.49
C LYS A 329 10.60 5.51 -21.94
N ILE A 330 11.47 6.26 -21.29
CA ILE A 330 11.16 7.56 -20.71
C ILE A 330 11.84 8.68 -21.49
N LYS A 331 11.20 9.85 -21.49
CA LYS A 331 11.82 11.11 -21.87
C LYS A 331 12.50 11.74 -20.66
N LEU A 332 13.79 12.08 -20.80
CA LEU A 332 14.53 12.82 -19.79
C LEU A 332 14.10 14.28 -19.77
N VAL A 333 14.32 14.97 -18.65
CA VAL A 333 14.04 16.40 -18.50
C VAL A 333 15.31 17.18 -18.18
N GLN A 334 15.45 18.35 -18.79
CA GLN A 334 16.54 19.28 -18.46
C GLN A 334 16.36 19.81 -17.04
N VAL A 335 17.44 19.90 -16.27
CA VAL A 335 17.50 20.52 -14.95
C VAL A 335 18.64 21.54 -14.93
N PRO A 336 18.53 22.65 -14.18
CA PRO A 336 19.63 23.61 -14.10
C PRO A 336 20.85 22.95 -13.43
N PRO A 337 22.09 23.34 -13.80
CA PRO A 337 23.31 22.82 -13.17
C PRO A 337 23.34 23.01 -11.64
N VAL A 338 22.67 24.07 -11.16
CA VAL A 338 22.47 24.38 -9.76
C VAL A 338 20.99 24.63 -9.51
N LEU A 339 20.43 23.93 -8.53
CA LEU A 339 19.11 24.15 -7.97
C LEU A 339 19.23 24.49 -6.48
N THR A 340 18.15 24.95 -5.86
CA THR A 340 18.12 25.27 -4.43
C THR A 340 17.18 24.37 -3.65
N VAL A 341 17.65 23.82 -2.53
CA VAL A 341 16.81 23.11 -1.54
C VAL A 341 16.79 23.87 -0.21
N SER A 342 15.65 23.88 0.47
CA SER A 342 15.53 24.33 1.86
C SER A 342 14.61 23.40 2.67
N LYS A 343 14.92 23.21 3.96
CA LYS A 343 14.07 22.47 4.90
C LYS A 343 13.84 23.31 6.15
N LEU A 344 12.59 23.73 6.39
CA LEU A 344 12.24 24.69 7.44
C LEU A 344 11.24 24.10 8.43
N THR A 345 11.67 23.85 9.68
CA THR A 345 10.80 23.31 10.74
C THR A 345 10.10 24.43 11.53
N ILE A 346 8.80 24.60 11.30
CA ILE A 346 7.91 25.53 11.98
C ILE A 346 7.28 24.86 13.21
N LYS A 347 7.75 25.25 14.40
CA LYS A 347 7.27 24.73 15.71
C LYS A 347 6.21 25.62 16.38
N GLN A 348 6.09 26.87 15.96
CA GLN A 348 5.09 27.85 16.41
C GLN A 348 4.54 28.56 15.18
N GLY A 349 3.23 28.85 15.13
CA GLY A 349 2.60 29.46 13.95
C GLY A 349 2.42 28.51 12.75
N ALA A 350 2.60 27.19 12.92
CA ALA A 350 2.51 26.21 11.84
C ALA A 350 1.15 26.23 11.13
N LEU A 351 0.07 26.48 11.88
CA LEU A 351 -1.30 26.59 11.38
C LEU A 351 -1.46 27.77 10.41
N GLU A 352 -0.90 28.92 10.76
CA GLU A 352 -0.90 30.15 9.97
C GLU A 352 -0.05 30.01 8.69
N ILE A 353 1.13 29.39 8.80
CA ILE A 353 2.00 29.10 7.65
C ILE A 353 1.30 28.15 6.68
N ILE A 354 0.71 27.04 7.18
CA ILE A 354 0.00 26.07 6.33
C ILE A 354 -1.23 26.69 5.67
N GLN A 355 -2.01 27.50 6.41
CA GLN A 355 -3.16 28.21 5.84
C GLN A 355 -2.75 29.06 4.62
N ARG A 356 -1.66 29.82 4.73
CA ARG A 356 -1.14 30.68 3.65
C ARG A 356 -0.51 29.87 2.51
N TRP A 357 0.21 28.80 2.85
CA TRP A 357 0.82 27.84 1.90
C TRP A 357 -0.21 27.27 0.91
N GLN A 358 -1.43 26.93 1.36
CA GLN A 358 -2.48 26.38 0.49
C GLN A 358 -2.80 27.23 -0.74
N HIS A 359 -2.65 28.55 -0.66
CA HIS A 359 -2.90 29.42 -1.81
C HIS A 359 -1.60 29.66 -2.58
N ILE A 360 -0.52 30.00 -1.86
CA ILE A 360 0.78 30.32 -2.45
C ILE A 360 1.31 29.19 -3.33
N ALA A 361 1.41 27.97 -2.78
CA ALA A 361 2.10 26.85 -3.43
C ALA A 361 1.41 26.37 -4.72
N ILE A 362 0.15 26.79 -4.93
CA ILE A 362 -0.69 26.36 -6.03
C ILE A 362 -0.77 27.45 -7.09
N TYR A 363 -1.03 28.70 -6.68
CA TYR A 363 -1.43 29.80 -7.57
C TYR A 363 -0.44 30.98 -7.64
N GLU A 364 0.41 31.21 -6.63
CA GLU A 364 1.27 32.41 -6.59
C GLU A 364 2.74 32.15 -6.96
N VAL A 365 3.19 30.88 -6.96
CA VAL A 365 4.59 30.51 -7.21
C VAL A 365 4.82 29.86 -8.58
N PRO A 366 5.98 30.14 -9.23
CA PRO A 366 6.34 29.54 -10.52
C PRO A 366 6.40 28.02 -10.44
N LYS A 367 6.29 27.33 -11.58
CA LYS A 367 6.24 25.86 -11.64
C LYS A 367 7.54 25.17 -11.22
N GLU A 368 8.64 25.91 -11.31
CA GLU A 368 9.98 25.62 -10.81
C GLU A 368 10.06 25.44 -9.29
N LEU A 369 9.10 25.99 -8.53
CA LEU A 369 9.08 25.99 -7.07
C LEU A 369 8.12 24.92 -6.52
N PHE A 370 8.67 23.93 -5.85
CA PHE A 370 7.93 22.90 -5.12
C PHE A 370 8.07 23.12 -3.61
N ILE A 371 6.95 23.17 -2.89
CA ILE A 371 6.91 23.34 -1.44
C ILE A 371 5.99 22.28 -0.84
N GLN A 372 6.53 21.17 -0.35
CA GLN A 372 5.77 20.16 0.38
C GLN A 372 5.71 20.51 1.88
N VAL A 373 4.60 20.18 2.54
CA VAL A 373 4.47 20.28 3.99
C VAL A 373 4.39 18.88 4.59
N GLN A 374 5.30 18.56 5.50
CA GLN A 374 5.20 17.39 6.37
C GLN A 374 4.75 17.82 7.77
N ILE A 375 3.65 17.26 8.26
CA ILE A 375 3.10 17.47 9.60
C ILE A 375 3.43 16.24 10.45
N SER A 376 4.05 16.46 11.60
CA SER A 376 4.37 15.39 12.55
C SER A 376 4.41 15.92 13.99
N ARG A 377 4.52 15.01 14.96
CA ARG A 377 4.64 15.36 16.38
C ARG A 377 6.07 15.79 16.73
N THR A 378 6.22 16.86 17.52
CA THR A 378 7.50 17.27 18.10
C THR A 378 8.00 16.24 19.11
N LYS A 379 9.27 15.84 19.02
CA LYS A 379 9.92 14.96 20.02
C LYS A 379 9.81 15.49 21.46
N PHE A 380 9.78 16.81 21.63
CA PHE A 380 9.64 17.49 22.93
C PHE A 380 8.28 18.18 23.05
N ARG A 381 7.66 18.12 24.24
CA ARG A 381 6.34 18.72 24.58
C ARG A 381 5.11 18.18 23.84
N ARG A 382 5.23 17.14 22.99
CA ARG A 382 4.11 16.46 22.29
C ARG A 382 3.21 17.33 21.39
N ASN A 383 3.65 18.54 21.04
CA ASN A 383 2.95 19.45 20.12
C ASN A 383 3.09 18.99 18.66
N LEU A 384 2.43 19.69 17.74
CA LEU A 384 2.67 19.54 16.29
C LEU A 384 3.79 20.46 15.82
N GLN A 385 4.51 20.00 14.80
CA GLN A 385 5.37 20.82 13.95
C GLN A 385 5.00 20.60 12.47
N ALA A 386 5.30 21.61 11.67
CA ALA A 386 5.28 21.51 10.21
C ALA A 386 6.70 21.66 9.69
N GLU A 387 7.17 20.75 8.85
CA GLU A 387 8.39 20.94 8.07
C GLU A 387 8.00 21.30 6.64
N LEU A 388 8.50 22.43 6.15
CA LEU A 388 8.39 22.81 4.75
C LEU A 388 9.63 22.32 4.03
N GLN A 389 9.44 21.41 3.08
CA GLN A 389 10.50 20.90 2.21
C GLN A 389 10.37 21.59 0.85
N ILE A 390 11.36 22.43 0.53
CA ILE A 390 11.36 23.33 -0.62
C ILE A 390 12.40 22.85 -1.62
N MET A 391 12.01 22.69 -2.88
CA MET A 391 12.92 22.54 -4.02
C MET A 391 12.59 23.65 -5.03
N PHE A 392 13.61 24.40 -5.45
CA PHE A 392 13.50 25.40 -6.50
C PHE A 392 14.49 25.06 -7.62
N LEU A 393 13.98 24.92 -8.85
CA LEU A 393 14.79 24.65 -10.04
C LEU A 393 15.42 25.96 -10.57
N GLY A 394 16.24 26.58 -9.73
CA GLY A 394 17.00 27.80 -9.97
C GLY A 394 17.86 28.21 -8.75
N PRO A 395 18.59 29.34 -8.83
CA PRO A 395 19.49 29.81 -7.79
C PRO A 395 18.74 30.34 -6.55
N SER A 396 19.45 30.39 -5.42
CA SER A 396 18.85 30.71 -4.12
C SER A 396 18.48 32.17 -3.96
N GLU A 397 19.09 33.07 -4.74
CA GLU A 397 18.77 34.50 -4.75
C GLU A 397 17.40 34.77 -5.37
N GLU A 398 17.10 34.09 -6.48
CA GLU A 398 15.77 34.10 -7.10
C GLU A 398 14.72 33.45 -6.18
N LEU A 399 15.05 32.32 -5.54
CA LEU A 399 14.17 31.72 -4.52
C LEU A 399 13.88 32.70 -3.38
N MET A 400 14.89 33.37 -2.82
CA MET A 400 14.69 34.34 -1.75
C MET A 400 13.80 35.50 -2.20
N HIS A 401 13.98 36.02 -3.41
CA HIS A 401 13.15 37.08 -3.96
C HIS A 401 11.67 36.65 -4.11
N ILE A 402 11.41 35.48 -4.71
CA ILE A 402 10.07 34.90 -4.83
C ILE A 402 9.42 34.72 -3.45
N MET A 403 10.19 34.26 -2.46
CA MET A 403 9.69 33.99 -1.12
C MET A 403 9.49 35.26 -0.29
N GLU A 404 10.28 36.31 -0.51
CA GLU A 404 10.04 37.64 0.07
C GLU A 404 8.79 38.30 -0.50
N GLU A 405 8.56 38.18 -1.81
CA GLU A 405 7.40 38.76 -2.47
C GLU A 405 6.09 38.00 -2.13
N LYS A 406 6.08 36.67 -2.30
CA LYS A 406 4.85 35.85 -2.21
C LYS A 406 4.61 35.29 -0.80
N PHE A 407 5.66 34.86 -0.10
CA PHE A 407 5.58 34.15 1.19
C PHE A 407 6.43 34.76 2.33
N PRO A 408 6.41 36.10 2.55
CA PRO A 408 7.31 36.77 3.51
C PRO A 408 7.16 36.28 4.95
N GLN A 409 6.02 35.65 5.30
CA GLN A 409 5.78 35.05 6.61
C GLN A 409 6.76 33.91 6.94
N LEU A 410 7.32 33.24 5.92
CA LEU A 410 8.26 32.14 6.13
C LEU A 410 9.68 32.62 6.49
N ARG A 411 10.03 33.86 6.11
CA ARG A 411 11.30 34.53 6.46
C ARG A 411 12.56 33.69 6.14
N ILE A 412 12.56 33.03 4.99
CA ILE A 412 13.71 32.26 4.48
C ILE A 412 14.94 33.18 4.33
N LYS A 413 16.11 32.67 4.68
CA LYS A 413 17.40 33.38 4.57
C LYS A 413 18.38 32.58 3.72
N LYS A 414 19.45 33.22 3.25
CA LYS A 414 20.53 32.55 2.49
C LYS A 414 21.09 31.32 3.22
N ASN A 415 21.20 31.36 4.56
CA ASN A 415 21.68 30.23 5.35
C ASN A 415 20.69 29.05 5.44
N ASP A 416 19.42 29.26 5.13
CA ASP A 416 18.41 28.20 5.04
C ASP A 416 18.38 27.55 3.65
N CYS A 417 19.02 28.18 2.66
CA CYS A 417 19.11 27.75 1.27
C CYS A 417 20.39 26.93 1.04
N MET A 418 20.27 25.82 0.34
CA MET A 418 21.39 24.97 -0.05
C MET A 418 21.37 24.86 -1.58
N GLU A 419 22.35 25.48 -2.24
CA GLU A 419 22.58 25.32 -3.67
C GLU A 419 23.34 24.02 -3.93
N MET A 420 22.86 23.22 -4.88
CA MET A 420 23.38 21.88 -5.20
C MET A 420 22.93 21.43 -6.59
N SER A 421 23.54 20.38 -7.13
CA SER A 421 23.05 19.69 -8.33
C SER A 421 21.72 18.97 -8.08
N TRP A 422 21.04 18.56 -9.16
CA TRP A 422 19.81 17.80 -9.03
C TRP A 422 19.99 16.46 -8.28
N ILE A 423 21.08 15.73 -8.52
CA ILE A 423 21.29 14.42 -7.88
C ILE A 423 21.62 14.51 -6.39
N GLU A 424 22.32 15.57 -5.95
CA GLU A 424 22.51 15.86 -4.53
C GLU A 424 21.18 16.20 -3.83
N SER A 425 20.26 16.85 -4.55
CA SER A 425 18.91 17.10 -4.03
C SER A 425 18.13 15.81 -3.80
N VAL A 426 18.28 14.82 -4.69
CA VAL A 426 17.67 13.49 -4.54
C VAL A 426 18.17 12.81 -3.25
N LEU A 427 19.48 12.84 -2.98
CA LEU A 427 20.04 12.31 -1.73
C LEU A 427 19.41 12.98 -0.49
N LEU A 428 19.29 14.30 -0.50
CA LEU A 428 18.76 15.09 0.62
C LEU A 428 17.25 14.87 0.84
N PHE A 429 16.47 14.65 -0.23
CA PHE A 429 15.05 14.30 -0.13
C PHE A 429 14.83 12.84 0.29
N ALA A 430 15.73 11.93 -0.06
CA ALA A 430 15.74 10.54 0.41
C ALA A 430 16.33 10.35 1.82
N GLU A 431 16.62 11.46 2.52
CA GLU A 431 17.15 11.51 3.90
C GLU A 431 18.56 10.90 4.08
N PHE A 432 19.34 10.75 3.01
CA PHE A 432 20.75 10.37 3.12
C PHE A 432 21.60 11.51 3.74
N PRO A 433 22.71 11.19 4.42
CA PRO A 433 23.69 12.20 4.84
C PRO A 433 24.20 13.01 3.65
N LYS A 434 24.43 14.32 3.84
CA LYS A 434 24.99 15.21 2.79
C LYS A 434 26.36 14.76 2.26
N THR A 435 27.10 13.97 3.05
CA THR A 435 28.42 13.43 2.70
C THR A 435 28.34 12.02 2.10
N ALA A 436 27.13 11.52 1.81
CA ALA A 436 26.97 10.19 1.23
C ALA A 436 27.46 10.18 -0.24
N PRO A 437 28.24 9.17 -0.67
CA PRO A 437 28.58 8.96 -2.07
C PRO A 437 27.32 8.63 -2.88
N LEU A 438 27.33 8.92 -4.19
CA LEU A 438 26.17 8.72 -5.08
C LEU A 438 25.74 7.25 -5.19
N ASP A 439 26.66 6.30 -4.98
CA ASP A 439 26.40 4.86 -5.06
C ASP A 439 25.44 4.34 -3.98
N VAL A 440 25.15 5.11 -2.91
CA VAL A 440 24.05 4.77 -1.98
C VAL A 440 22.68 4.72 -2.68
N LEU A 441 22.52 5.39 -3.82
CA LEU A 441 21.32 5.31 -4.67
C LEU A 441 21.15 3.93 -5.33
N LEU A 442 22.23 3.17 -5.48
CA LEU A 442 22.21 1.78 -5.94
C LEU A 442 21.78 0.80 -4.83
N ASN A 443 21.67 1.26 -3.58
CA ASN A 443 21.21 0.41 -2.50
C ASN A 443 19.71 0.10 -2.64
N ARG A 444 19.40 -1.19 -2.75
CA ARG A 444 18.03 -1.71 -2.84
C ARG A 444 17.45 -2.09 -1.47
N THR A 445 18.23 -2.14 -0.41
CA THR A 445 17.71 -2.42 0.95
C THR A 445 17.04 -1.18 1.53
N THR A 446 16.13 -1.41 2.48
CA THR A 446 15.55 -0.37 3.32
C THR A 446 15.74 -0.82 4.76
N GLU A 447 16.59 -0.14 5.51
CA GLU A 447 16.90 -0.44 6.94
C GLU A 447 15.74 -0.07 7.89
N ARG A 448 14.51 0.05 7.36
CA ARG A 448 13.31 0.44 8.11
C ARG A 448 12.47 -0.80 8.35
N ASP A 449 12.71 -1.46 9.46
CA ASP A 449 11.78 -2.44 10.02
C ASP A 449 10.58 -1.67 10.63
N ILE A 450 9.64 -1.28 9.77
CA ILE A 450 8.50 -0.43 10.11
C ILE A 450 7.23 -0.97 9.45
N ALA A 451 6.23 -1.23 10.28
CA ALA A 451 4.87 -1.49 9.83
C ALA A 451 4.12 -0.16 9.68
N LEU A 452 3.27 -0.06 8.66
CA LEU A 452 2.48 1.16 8.44
C LEU A 452 1.13 0.88 7.77
N LYS A 453 0.18 1.76 8.06
CA LYS A 453 -1.05 1.94 7.28
C LYS A 453 -1.11 3.40 6.85
N VAL A 454 -1.37 3.61 5.57
CA VAL A 454 -1.50 4.93 4.95
C VAL A 454 -2.80 4.99 4.17
N LYS A 455 -3.36 6.20 4.06
CA LYS A 455 -4.47 6.52 3.16
C LYS A 455 -4.22 7.90 2.54
N SER A 456 -4.89 8.21 1.43
CA SER A 456 -4.73 9.48 0.72
C SER A 456 -6.06 10.13 0.34
N ASP A 457 -6.06 11.45 0.25
CA ASP A 457 -7.15 12.28 -0.25
C ASP A 457 -6.62 13.37 -1.17
N PHE A 458 -7.52 13.93 -1.99
CA PHE A 458 -7.30 15.22 -2.66
C PHE A 458 -8.14 16.32 -2.02
N VAL A 459 -7.50 17.45 -1.67
CA VAL A 459 -8.17 18.68 -1.25
C VAL A 459 -8.35 19.58 -2.48
N THR A 460 -9.58 20.08 -2.66
CA THR A 460 -9.99 20.89 -3.83
C THR A 460 -10.32 22.34 -3.46
N THR A 461 -10.51 22.65 -2.17
CA THR A 461 -10.83 23.98 -1.67
C THR A 461 -10.00 24.31 -0.41
N PRO A 462 -9.56 25.57 -0.20
CA PRO A 462 -8.70 25.90 0.93
C PRO A 462 -9.42 25.70 2.27
N LEU A 463 -8.79 24.97 3.20
CA LEU A 463 -9.28 24.78 4.55
C LEU A 463 -9.05 26.02 5.40
N SER A 464 -10.05 26.41 6.21
CA SER A 464 -9.92 27.53 7.12
C SER A 464 -9.05 27.19 8.33
N LYS A 465 -8.50 28.23 8.97
CA LYS A 465 -7.76 28.13 10.24
C LYS A 465 -8.50 27.36 11.34
N ARG A 466 -9.84 27.43 11.35
CA ARG A 466 -10.69 26.72 12.32
C ARG A 466 -10.77 25.23 12.02
N GLU A 467 -10.83 24.86 10.75
CA GLU A 467 -10.92 23.46 10.31
C GLU A 467 -9.58 22.76 10.45
N PHE A 468 -8.48 23.38 10.00
CA PHE A 468 -7.15 22.82 10.26
C PHE A 468 -6.87 22.63 11.75
N ARG A 469 -7.29 23.54 12.64
CA ARG A 469 -7.13 23.33 14.09
C ARG A 469 -7.84 22.08 14.59
N LYS A 470 -9.03 21.77 14.06
CA LYS A 470 -9.78 20.55 14.39
C LYS A 470 -9.05 19.30 13.87
N ILE A 471 -8.61 19.33 12.61
CA ILE A 471 -7.82 18.27 11.96
C ILE A 471 -6.52 18.00 12.74
N PHE A 472 -5.82 19.06 13.17
CA PHE A 472 -4.61 19.01 13.98
C PHE A 472 -4.85 18.34 15.34
N ASN A 473 -5.98 18.60 15.98
CA ASN A 473 -6.32 17.92 17.22
C ASN A 473 -6.56 16.40 16.99
N LYS A 474 -7.19 16.00 15.88
CA LYS A 474 -7.35 14.57 15.53
C LYS A 474 -6.01 13.89 15.19
N PHE A 475 -5.07 14.61 14.57
CA PHE A 475 -3.68 14.15 14.40
C PHE A 475 -2.97 13.89 15.74
N LEU A 476 -3.24 14.72 16.76
CA LEU A 476 -2.65 14.57 18.09
C LEU A 476 -3.21 13.39 18.92
N GLU A 477 -4.14 12.60 18.41
CA GLU A 477 -4.62 11.37 19.05
C GLU A 477 -3.67 10.18 18.81
N GLU A 478 -2.90 10.16 17.72
CA GLU A 478 -1.92 9.10 17.41
C GLU A 478 -0.52 9.44 17.94
N LYS A 479 0.17 8.46 18.54
CA LYS A 479 1.52 8.62 19.09
C LYS A 479 2.52 8.92 17.97
N GLN A 480 2.50 8.10 16.92
CA GLN A 480 3.46 8.11 15.82
C GLN A 480 2.72 8.14 14.47
N PHE A 481 2.58 9.35 13.93
CA PHE A 481 1.98 9.58 12.62
C PHE A 481 2.85 10.55 11.80
N VAL A 482 2.65 10.50 10.49
CA VAL A 482 3.10 11.52 9.54
C VAL A 482 1.95 11.86 8.60
N ALA A 483 1.72 13.14 8.34
CA ALA A 483 0.85 13.58 7.27
C ALA A 483 1.61 14.46 6.28
N VAL A 484 1.48 14.22 4.98
CA VAL A 484 2.23 14.93 3.93
C VAL A 484 1.25 15.61 2.98
N LEU A 485 1.37 16.92 2.83
CA LEU A 485 0.60 17.73 1.90
C LEU A 485 1.54 18.12 0.75
N SER A 486 1.33 17.53 -0.43
CA SER A 486 2.14 17.80 -1.62
C SER A 486 1.36 18.72 -2.58
N PRO A 487 1.92 19.84 -3.07
CA PRO A 487 1.18 20.84 -3.83
C PRO A 487 0.92 20.43 -5.29
N TRP A 488 -0.35 20.41 -5.71
CA TRP A 488 -0.71 20.31 -7.13
C TRP A 488 -0.57 21.69 -7.81
N GLY A 489 -0.90 21.79 -9.10
CA GLY A 489 -0.69 23.01 -9.88
C GLY A 489 0.56 22.97 -10.74
N GLY A 490 0.87 24.11 -11.37
CA GLY A 490 1.83 24.17 -12.48
C GLY A 490 1.42 23.18 -13.58
N ARG A 491 2.38 22.38 -14.06
CA ARG A 491 2.19 21.34 -15.09
C ARG A 491 1.08 20.35 -14.77
N MET A 492 0.80 20.08 -13.49
CA MET A 492 -0.31 19.20 -13.08
C MET A 492 -1.71 19.78 -13.34
N HIS A 493 -1.83 21.08 -13.62
CA HIS A 493 -3.08 21.73 -14.08
C HIS A 493 -3.08 22.02 -15.58
N GLU A 494 -1.91 21.97 -16.24
CA GLU A 494 -1.78 22.13 -17.71
C GLU A 494 -2.18 20.85 -18.47
N ILE A 495 -2.15 19.68 -17.83
CA ILE A 495 -2.44 18.36 -18.42
C ILE A 495 -3.93 18.01 -18.22
N SER A 496 -4.58 17.49 -19.26
CA SER A 496 -5.98 17.02 -19.20
C SER A 496 -6.16 15.82 -18.25
N ASP A 497 -7.33 15.69 -17.64
CA ASP A 497 -7.61 14.57 -16.72
C ASP A 497 -7.88 13.22 -17.41
N ASP A 498 -7.93 13.20 -18.73
CA ASP A 498 -8.02 12.00 -19.58
C ASP A 498 -6.75 11.71 -20.42
N GLU A 499 -5.72 12.57 -20.39
CA GLU A 499 -4.46 12.42 -21.16
C GLU A 499 -3.76 11.07 -20.91
N ILE A 500 -3.78 10.63 -19.66
CA ILE A 500 -3.38 9.30 -19.21
C ILE A 500 -4.40 8.81 -18.17
N ALA A 501 -4.33 7.55 -17.75
CA ALA A 501 -5.31 6.96 -16.84
C ALA A 501 -5.43 7.69 -15.47
N PHE A 502 -4.39 8.42 -15.03
CA PHE A 502 -4.42 9.24 -13.81
C PHE A 502 -5.22 10.56 -13.98
N PRO A 503 -6.31 10.78 -13.21
CA PRO A 503 -7.28 11.88 -13.45
C PRO A 503 -7.15 13.08 -12.49
N HIS A 504 -6.14 13.13 -11.62
CA HIS A 504 -6.10 14.12 -10.54
C HIS A 504 -5.31 15.36 -10.97
N ARG A 505 -5.88 16.12 -11.92
CA ARG A 505 -5.26 17.29 -12.57
C ARG A 505 -5.79 18.63 -12.03
N ALA A 506 -6.26 19.52 -12.90
CA ALA A 506 -6.91 20.78 -12.55
C ALA A 506 -8.06 20.57 -11.53
N GLY A 507 -8.32 21.60 -10.73
CA GLY A 507 -9.31 21.56 -9.63
C GLY A 507 -8.85 20.87 -8.34
N ASN A 508 -7.70 20.17 -8.34
CA ASN A 508 -7.08 19.65 -7.12
C ASN A 508 -6.01 20.64 -6.64
N MET A 509 -6.08 21.06 -5.38
CA MET A 509 -5.08 21.95 -4.77
C MET A 509 -3.88 21.15 -4.26
N TYR A 510 -4.11 20.09 -3.51
CA TYR A 510 -3.04 19.22 -3.03
C TYR A 510 -3.58 17.84 -2.70
N ALA A 511 -2.76 16.80 -2.86
CA ALA A 511 -3.02 15.54 -2.17
C ALA A 511 -2.49 15.64 -0.74
N ILE A 512 -3.25 15.07 0.18
CA ILE A 512 -2.83 14.83 1.55
C ILE A 512 -2.74 13.32 1.78
N THR A 513 -1.61 12.88 2.31
CA THR A 513 -1.43 11.53 2.83
C THR A 513 -1.42 11.60 4.35
N TYR A 514 -1.89 10.53 5.01
CA TYR A 514 -1.71 10.36 6.44
C TYR A 514 -1.44 8.89 6.74
N ALA A 515 -0.35 8.66 7.45
CA ALA A 515 0.15 7.36 7.83
C ALA A 515 0.33 7.28 9.34
N SER A 516 -0.06 6.15 9.92
CA SER A 516 0.45 5.70 11.22
C SER A 516 1.57 4.69 10.97
N LEU A 517 2.62 4.76 11.78
CA LEU A 517 3.82 3.95 11.64
C LEU A 517 4.17 3.37 13.02
N TRP A 518 4.49 2.09 13.09
CA TRP A 518 4.78 1.38 14.34
C TRP A 518 5.86 0.32 14.14
N SER A 519 6.41 -0.20 15.23
CA SER A 519 7.30 -1.37 15.16
C SER A 519 6.52 -2.67 15.39
N ASP A 520 6.93 -3.76 14.75
CA ASP A 520 6.32 -5.09 14.95
C ASP A 520 6.38 -5.55 16.42
N GLU A 521 7.34 -5.06 17.20
CA GLU A 521 7.49 -5.31 18.64
C GLU A 521 6.29 -4.81 19.47
N GLU A 522 5.50 -3.86 18.97
CA GLU A 522 4.28 -3.37 19.65
C GLU A 522 3.12 -4.38 19.62
N GLY A 523 3.22 -5.40 18.76
CA GLY A 523 2.32 -6.55 18.72
C GLY A 523 0.99 -6.32 17.99
N ALA A 524 0.20 -7.39 17.91
CA ALA A 524 -1.02 -7.45 17.09
C ALA A 524 -2.11 -6.46 17.52
N GLN A 525 -2.28 -6.22 18.84
CA GLN A 525 -3.27 -5.27 19.34
C GLN A 525 -2.91 -3.82 18.97
N ALA A 526 -1.66 -3.39 19.19
CA ALA A 526 -1.21 -2.06 18.80
C ALA A 526 -1.35 -1.84 17.30
N SER A 527 -0.98 -2.84 16.49
CA SER A 527 -1.17 -2.83 15.03
C SER A 527 -2.64 -2.54 14.63
N GLN A 528 -3.61 -3.10 15.34
CA GLN A 528 -5.04 -2.80 15.10
C GLN A 528 -5.43 -1.38 15.53
N GLU A 529 -4.87 -0.86 16.63
CA GLU A 529 -5.11 0.51 17.10
C GLU A 529 -4.60 1.55 16.08
N HIS A 530 -3.41 1.34 15.51
CA HIS A 530 -2.85 2.19 14.45
C HIS A 530 -3.70 2.17 13.16
N VAL A 531 -4.06 0.98 12.67
CA VAL A 531 -4.95 0.84 11.50
C VAL A 531 -6.31 1.50 11.75
N LYS A 532 -6.86 1.34 12.96
CA LYS A 532 -8.12 1.99 13.37
C LYS A 532 -7.98 3.50 13.37
N TRP A 533 -6.92 4.08 13.94
CA TRP A 533 -6.71 5.53 13.93
C TRP A 533 -6.63 6.08 12.49
N VAL A 534 -5.92 5.41 11.57
CA VAL A 534 -5.83 5.88 10.17
C VAL A 534 -7.21 5.84 9.48
N ARG A 535 -8.05 4.84 9.77
CA ARG A 535 -9.44 4.76 9.29
C ARG A 535 -10.32 5.85 9.89
N GLU A 536 -10.19 6.13 11.18
CA GLU A 536 -10.91 7.23 11.85
C GLU A 536 -10.49 8.61 11.32
N MET A 537 -9.19 8.83 11.12
CA MET A 537 -8.65 10.05 10.51
C MET A 537 -9.19 10.22 9.09
N TYR A 538 -9.26 9.15 8.30
CA TYR A 538 -9.88 9.17 6.98
C TYR A 538 -11.36 9.58 7.06
N ASN A 539 -12.14 8.95 7.93
CA ASN A 539 -13.55 9.29 8.08
C ASN A 539 -13.74 10.74 8.56
N TYR A 540 -12.86 11.23 9.44
CA TYR A 540 -12.83 12.62 9.91
C TYR A 540 -12.55 13.63 8.80
N MET A 541 -11.74 13.26 7.80
CA MET A 541 -11.41 14.13 6.67
C MET A 541 -12.53 14.28 5.63
N SER A 542 -13.56 13.43 5.63
CA SER A 542 -14.67 13.44 4.66
C SER A 542 -15.24 14.82 4.27
N PRO A 543 -15.55 15.75 5.19
CA PRO A 543 -16.14 17.04 4.83
C PRO A 543 -15.13 18.07 4.30
N TYR A 544 -13.83 17.76 4.31
CA TYR A 544 -12.72 18.68 4.02
C TYR A 544 -12.00 18.36 2.69
N VAL A 545 -12.43 17.33 1.98
CA VAL A 545 -11.72 16.75 0.82
C VAL A 545 -12.68 16.61 -0.37
N SER A 546 -12.14 16.17 -1.51
CA SER A 546 -12.92 15.82 -2.69
C SER A 546 -14.09 14.88 -2.37
N LYS A 547 -15.19 15.01 -3.11
CA LYS A 547 -16.42 14.25 -2.91
C LYS A 547 -17.08 13.96 -4.25
N SER A 548 -17.81 12.85 -4.32
CA SER A 548 -18.57 12.39 -5.49
C SER A 548 -17.75 12.31 -6.79
N PRO A 549 -16.68 11.48 -6.87
CA PRO A 549 -16.19 10.55 -5.85
C PRO A 549 -15.20 11.21 -4.88
N ARG A 550 -15.02 10.62 -3.70
CA ARG A 550 -13.91 10.98 -2.80
C ARG A 550 -12.63 10.36 -3.35
N ALA A 551 -11.79 11.19 -3.96
CA ALA A 551 -10.63 10.77 -4.75
C ALA A 551 -9.48 10.29 -3.86
N SER A 552 -8.80 9.25 -4.31
CA SER A 552 -7.58 8.69 -3.71
C SER A 552 -6.57 8.37 -4.82
N TYR A 553 -5.30 8.21 -4.48
CA TYR A 553 -4.22 7.90 -5.42
C TYR A 553 -3.93 6.40 -5.44
N ILE A 554 -3.96 5.75 -6.61
CA ILE A 554 -3.68 4.30 -6.70
C ILE A 554 -2.26 3.91 -6.27
N GLY A 555 -1.27 4.80 -6.43
CA GLY A 555 0.07 4.58 -5.87
C GLY A 555 0.13 4.62 -4.33
N ILE A 556 -0.98 4.98 -3.67
CA ILE A 556 -1.24 4.75 -2.24
C ILE A 556 -2.45 3.80 -2.16
N ARG A 557 -2.19 2.55 -2.55
CA ARG A 557 -3.19 1.48 -2.56
C ARG A 557 -3.79 1.30 -1.16
N ASP A 558 -5.11 1.08 -1.11
CA ASP A 558 -5.90 1.11 0.11
C ASP A 558 -7.12 0.21 -0.02
N LEU A 559 -7.07 -0.97 0.62
CA LEU A 559 -8.12 -1.98 0.52
C LEU A 559 -9.41 -1.58 1.25
N ASP A 560 -9.34 -0.64 2.21
CA ASP A 560 -10.57 -0.16 2.89
C ASP A 560 -11.48 0.65 1.95
N LEU A 561 -11.02 1.01 0.74
CA LEU A 561 -11.86 1.64 -0.28
C LEU A 561 -12.83 0.66 -0.95
N GLY A 562 -12.63 -0.64 -0.72
CA GLY A 562 -13.29 -1.76 -1.37
C GLY A 562 -12.27 -2.64 -2.10
N PHE A 563 -12.49 -3.94 -2.09
CA PHE A 563 -11.78 -4.96 -2.85
C PHE A 563 -12.79 -6.07 -3.21
N TYR A 564 -12.44 -6.98 -4.10
CA TYR A 564 -13.36 -8.08 -4.47
C TYR A 564 -13.67 -8.99 -3.28
N LYS A 565 -14.81 -9.69 -3.32
CA LYS A 565 -15.15 -10.66 -2.26
C LYS A 565 -14.39 -11.97 -2.50
N ILE A 566 -14.02 -12.62 -1.39
CA ILE A 566 -13.37 -13.93 -1.39
C ILE A 566 -14.28 -14.93 -2.12
N ASN A 567 -13.70 -15.74 -3.02
CA ASN A 567 -14.39 -16.76 -3.82
C ASN A 567 -15.54 -16.25 -4.72
N THR A 568 -15.49 -14.99 -5.18
CA THR A 568 -16.44 -14.46 -6.18
C THR A 568 -15.74 -14.00 -7.45
N THR A 569 -16.42 -14.07 -8.60
CA THR A 569 -15.96 -13.45 -9.85
C THR A 569 -15.91 -11.92 -9.72
N PRO A 570 -14.78 -11.27 -10.03
CA PRO A 570 -14.67 -9.81 -10.09
C PRO A 570 -15.74 -9.16 -10.98
N THR A 571 -16.49 -8.19 -10.44
CA THR A 571 -17.56 -7.49 -11.18
C THR A 571 -17.27 -6.00 -11.38
N TYR A 572 -17.77 -5.43 -12.49
CA TYR A 572 -17.72 -4.00 -12.76
C TYR A 572 -18.34 -3.15 -11.64
N SER A 573 -19.48 -3.57 -11.09
CA SER A 573 -20.22 -2.80 -10.08
C SER A 573 -19.50 -2.72 -8.73
N GLU A 574 -18.86 -3.80 -8.28
CA GLU A 574 -18.01 -3.78 -7.09
C GLU A 574 -16.74 -2.96 -7.32
N ALA A 575 -16.11 -3.14 -8.49
CA ALA A 575 -14.90 -2.42 -8.86
C ALA A 575 -15.10 -0.90 -8.98
N ARG A 576 -16.26 -0.45 -9.50
CA ARG A 576 -16.60 0.96 -9.66
C ARG A 576 -16.54 1.75 -8.34
N ILE A 577 -16.72 1.09 -7.19
CA ILE A 577 -16.69 1.71 -5.85
C ILE A 577 -15.31 2.29 -5.54
N TRP A 578 -14.24 1.52 -5.74
CA TRP A 578 -12.86 1.98 -5.53
C TRP A 578 -12.27 2.58 -6.82
N GLY A 579 -12.61 2.04 -7.99
CA GLY A 579 -12.14 2.49 -9.29
C GLY A 579 -12.57 3.92 -9.62
N GLY A 580 -13.78 4.32 -9.25
CA GLY A 580 -14.21 5.71 -9.34
C GLY A 580 -13.38 6.66 -8.46
N LYS A 581 -12.84 6.20 -7.33
CA LYS A 581 -11.98 7.03 -6.45
C LYS A 581 -10.58 7.19 -7.02
N TYR A 582 -10.00 6.14 -7.61
CA TYR A 582 -8.67 6.18 -8.21
C TYR A 582 -8.63 6.85 -9.59
N PHE A 583 -9.66 6.64 -10.41
CA PHE A 583 -9.64 6.99 -11.84
C PHE A 583 -10.77 7.92 -12.30
N LYS A 584 -11.72 8.30 -11.42
CA LYS A 584 -12.88 9.15 -11.78
C LYS A 584 -13.59 8.62 -13.04
N GLY A 585 -13.71 9.44 -14.09
CA GLY A 585 -14.29 9.03 -15.38
C GLY A 585 -13.47 8.01 -16.16
N ASN A 586 -12.14 7.99 -15.98
CA ASN A 586 -11.22 7.15 -16.74
C ASN A 586 -11.40 5.65 -16.45
N PHE A 587 -12.04 5.27 -15.33
CA PHE A 587 -12.31 3.87 -15.00
C PHE A 587 -13.09 3.14 -16.08
N ASP A 588 -14.05 3.82 -16.74
CA ASP A 588 -14.93 3.17 -17.72
C ASP A 588 -14.15 2.85 -19.00
N LYS A 589 -13.20 3.71 -19.38
CA LYS A 589 -12.22 3.43 -20.43
C LYS A 589 -11.24 2.31 -20.02
N LEU A 590 -10.72 2.33 -18.78
CA LEU A 590 -9.85 1.25 -18.28
C LEU A 590 -10.53 -0.12 -18.35
N VAL A 591 -11.80 -0.22 -17.98
CA VAL A 591 -12.62 -1.44 -18.07
C VAL A 591 -12.80 -1.88 -19.53
N LYS A 592 -13.06 -0.95 -20.46
CA LYS A 592 -13.12 -1.26 -21.91
C LYS A 592 -11.79 -1.85 -22.40
N VAL A 593 -10.67 -1.21 -22.09
CA VAL A 593 -9.33 -1.69 -22.49
C VAL A 593 -9.06 -3.07 -21.88
N LYS A 594 -9.41 -3.29 -20.61
CA LYS A 594 -9.28 -4.59 -19.94
C LYS A 594 -10.07 -5.69 -20.66
N SER A 595 -11.32 -5.43 -21.05
CA SER A 595 -12.13 -6.37 -21.86
C SER A 595 -11.47 -6.76 -23.18
N GLU A 596 -10.76 -5.83 -23.82
CA GLU A 596 -10.12 -6.06 -25.12
C GLU A 596 -8.80 -6.85 -24.98
N VAL A 597 -7.99 -6.57 -23.95
CA VAL A 597 -6.62 -7.12 -23.83
C VAL A 597 -6.51 -8.35 -22.92
N ASP A 598 -7.44 -8.54 -21.98
CA ASP A 598 -7.52 -9.70 -21.09
C ASP A 598 -8.98 -9.99 -20.68
N PRO A 599 -9.82 -10.47 -21.62
CA PRO A 599 -11.21 -10.85 -21.35
C PRO A 599 -11.33 -12.01 -20.35
N SER A 600 -10.29 -12.82 -20.21
CA SER A 600 -10.19 -13.91 -19.22
C SER A 600 -9.95 -13.44 -17.79
N ASN A 601 -9.61 -12.16 -17.58
CA ASN A 601 -9.18 -11.60 -16.31
C ASN A 601 -8.01 -12.37 -15.64
N PHE A 602 -7.05 -12.84 -16.44
CA PHE A 602 -5.85 -13.53 -15.97
C PHE A 602 -4.95 -12.62 -15.12
N PHE A 603 -4.76 -11.37 -15.54
CA PHE A 603 -4.09 -10.33 -14.76
C PHE A 603 -5.07 -9.73 -13.75
N GLY A 604 -5.35 -10.51 -12.70
CA GLY A 604 -6.26 -10.18 -11.62
C GLY A 604 -5.54 -9.92 -10.29
N ASP A 605 -5.92 -8.85 -9.60
CA ASP A 605 -5.56 -8.58 -8.21
C ASP A 605 -6.78 -8.10 -7.40
N ASP A 606 -6.63 -7.97 -6.10
CA ASP A 606 -7.72 -7.69 -5.15
C ASP A 606 -8.43 -6.34 -5.45
N GLN A 607 -7.76 -5.44 -6.20
CA GLN A 607 -8.30 -4.20 -6.77
C GLN A 607 -7.87 -4.01 -8.24
N SER A 608 -7.79 -5.08 -9.04
CA SER A 608 -7.52 -4.95 -10.48
C SER A 608 -8.75 -4.47 -11.24
N ILE A 609 -8.54 -3.75 -12.35
CA ILE A 609 -9.62 -3.42 -13.29
C ILE A 609 -10.26 -4.74 -13.79
N PRO A 610 -11.60 -4.89 -13.71
CA PRO A 610 -12.28 -6.05 -14.27
C PRO A 610 -12.58 -5.82 -15.76
N PRO A 611 -12.66 -6.88 -16.58
CA PRO A 611 -13.34 -6.79 -17.87
C PRO A 611 -14.85 -6.60 -17.65
N MET A 612 -15.56 -6.04 -18.62
CA MET A 612 -17.01 -6.22 -18.75
C MET A 612 -17.31 -7.70 -19.04
N THR A 613 -18.03 -8.33 -18.12
CA THR A 613 -18.54 -9.72 -18.18
C THR A 613 -20.04 -9.74 -17.93
#